data_AF-A0A2M8LTU4-F1
#
_entry.id   AF-A0A2M8LTU4-F1
#
_cell.length_a   1.000
_cell.length_b   1.000
_cell.length_c   1.000
_cell.angle_alpha   90.00
_cell.angle_beta   90.00
_cell.angle_gamma   90.00
#
_symmetry.space_group_name_H-M   'P 1'
#
loop_
_entity.id
_entity.type
_entity.pdbx_description
1 polymer ?
#
loop_
_entity_poly.entity_id
_entity_poly.type
_entity_poly.pdbx_seq_one_letter_code
_entity_poly.pdbx_strand_id
1 'polypeptide(L)'
;MSLTTAGKAPGPVRFYLACDRMGCRERVSFDLVIAEEPPDRETDLFGYLLHEAGKAAPYIRDRGWVFIEGGEGYWCPKCSTPASRAPSADRL
;
A
#
# COMPACT_ATOMS: atom_id res chain seq x y z
N MET A 1 -5.66 5.05 -6.78
CA MET A 1 -4.78 4.04 -6.16
C MET A 1 -5.32 3.65 -4.80
N SER A 2 -5.52 2.37 -4.54
CA SER A 2 -6.10 1.91 -3.27
C SER A 2 -5.24 0.85 -2.59
N LEU A 3 -5.34 0.81 -1.26
CA LEU A 3 -4.93 -0.31 -0.41
C LEU A 3 -6.20 -0.88 0.23
N THR A 4 -6.46 -2.16 0.05
CA THR A 4 -7.52 -2.86 0.79
C THR A 4 -6.97 -4.09 1.47
N THR A 5 -7.66 -4.56 2.50
CA THR A 5 -7.24 -5.69 3.32
C THR A 5 -8.34 -6.74 3.44
N ALA A 6 -7.94 -7.99 3.66
CA ALA A 6 -8.82 -9.08 4.07
C ALA A 6 -8.18 -9.84 5.23
N GLY A 7 -8.97 -10.10 6.28
CA GLY A 7 -8.45 -10.55 7.58
C GLY A 7 -8.37 -9.39 8.57
N LYS A 8 -7.96 -9.69 9.81
CA LYS A 8 -7.79 -8.71 10.88
C LYS A 8 -6.61 -9.09 11.76
N ALA A 9 -5.94 -8.10 12.33
CA ALA A 9 -4.96 -8.35 13.38
C ALA A 9 -5.65 -8.63 14.73
N PRO A 10 -5.06 -9.44 15.62
CA PRO A 10 -3.88 -10.26 15.39
C PRO A 10 -4.20 -11.47 14.49
N GLY A 11 -3.31 -11.78 13.55
CA GLY A 11 -3.48 -12.88 12.61
C GLY A 11 -2.98 -12.59 11.19
N PRO A 12 -3.21 -13.50 10.24
CA PRO A 12 -2.90 -13.28 8.84
C PRO A 12 -3.83 -12.21 8.24
N VAL A 13 -3.22 -11.21 7.61
CA VAL A 13 -3.90 -10.16 6.85
C VAL A 13 -3.36 -10.16 5.44
N ARG A 14 -4.26 -10.27 4.46
CA ARG A 14 -3.94 -10.12 3.05
C ARG A 14 -4.13 -8.68 2.63
N PHE A 15 -3.14 -8.12 1.97
CA PHE A 15 -3.14 -6.77 1.42
C PHE A 15 -3.29 -6.82 -0.09
N TYR A 16 -4.05 -5.87 -0.63
CA TYR A 16 -4.24 -5.68 -2.06
C TYR A 16 -3.94 -4.24 -2.42
N LEU A 17 -2.96 -4.05 -3.30
CA LEU A 17 -2.58 -2.76 -3.86
C LEU A 17 -3.05 -2.65 -5.29
N ALA A 18 -3.64 -1.50 -5.61
CA ALA A 18 -4.14 -1.20 -6.93
C ALA A 18 -3.60 0.12 -7.49
N CYS A 19 -2.93 0.02 -8.64
CA CYS A 19 -2.70 1.13 -9.55
C CYS A 19 -3.76 1.17 -10.64
N ASP A 20 -4.33 2.35 -10.83
CA ASP A 20 -5.33 2.67 -11.85
C ASP A 20 -5.06 4.01 -12.55
N ARG A 21 -3.93 4.69 -12.25
CA ARG A 21 -3.60 5.98 -12.84
C ARG A 21 -3.26 5.86 -14.31
N MET A 22 -3.91 6.70 -15.12
CA MET A 22 -3.65 6.88 -16.56
C MET A 22 -3.58 5.54 -17.32
N GLY A 23 -4.44 4.58 -16.97
CA GLY A 23 -4.47 3.25 -17.60
C GLY A 23 -3.43 2.26 -17.09
N CYS A 24 -2.64 2.61 -16.08
CA CYS A 24 -1.81 1.62 -15.37
C CYS A 24 -2.73 0.58 -14.71
N ARG A 25 -2.37 -0.70 -14.85
CA ARG A 25 -3.13 -1.84 -14.29
C ARG A 25 -2.29 -2.65 -13.31
N GLU A 26 -1.25 -2.06 -12.74
CA GLU A 26 -0.38 -2.72 -11.77
C GLU A 26 -1.19 -3.11 -10.52
N ARG A 27 -1.19 -4.40 -10.17
CA ARG A 27 -1.85 -4.94 -8.98
C ARG A 27 -0.87 -5.84 -8.25
N VAL A 28 -0.85 -5.74 -6.92
CA VAL A 28 -0.04 -6.60 -6.05
C VAL A 28 -0.91 -7.10 -4.91
N SER A 29 -0.74 -8.37 -4.56
CA SER A 29 -1.23 -8.91 -3.30
C SER A 29 -0.09 -9.54 -2.52
N PHE A 30 -0.18 -9.46 -1.20
CA PHE A 30 0.75 -10.13 -0.29
C PHE A 30 0.09 -10.34 1.07
N ASP A 31 0.63 -11.30 1.82
CA ASP A 31 0.16 -11.65 3.15
C ASP A 31 1.19 -11.20 4.20
N LEU A 32 0.71 -10.65 5.32
CA LEU A 32 1.52 -10.45 6.52
C LEU A 32 0.78 -11.08 7.71
N VAL A 33 1.54 -11.72 8.59
CA VAL A 33 1.04 -12.09 9.92
C VAL A 33 1.34 -10.92 10.85
N ILE A 34 0.29 -10.26 11.33
CA ILE A 34 0.41 -9.16 12.29
C ILE A 34 0.14 -9.75 13.67
N ALA A 35 1.14 -9.74 14.54
CA ALA A 35 1.04 -10.34 15.86
C ALA A 35 0.40 -9.38 16.87
N GLU A 36 0.52 -8.08 16.64
CA GLU A 36 0.08 -7.05 17.55
C GLU A 36 -1.42 -6.77 17.39
N GLU A 37 -2.10 -6.61 18.52
CA GLU A 37 -3.48 -6.13 18.54
C GLU A 37 -3.57 -4.67 18.08
N PRO A 38 -4.67 -4.27 17.42
CA PRO A 38 -4.92 -2.87 17.14
C PRO A 38 -5.11 -2.09 18.45
N PRO A 39 -4.83 -0.77 18.46
CA PRO A 39 -5.20 0.11 19.57
C PRO A 39 -6.68 -0.01 19.91
N ASP A 40 -7.06 0.27 21.15
CA ASP A 40 -8.47 0.29 21.53
C ASP A 40 -9.22 1.38 20.74
N ARG A 41 -10.41 1.03 20.22
CA ARG A 41 -11.17 1.90 19.31
C ARG A 41 -11.70 3.17 19.99
N GLU A 42 -12.05 3.11 21.26
CA GLU A 42 -12.63 4.25 21.98
C GLU A 42 -11.56 5.27 22.36
N THR A 43 -10.34 4.80 22.60
CA THR A 43 -9.20 5.63 22.98
C THR A 43 -8.40 6.15 21.78
N ASP A 44 -8.29 5.37 20.70
CA ASP A 44 -7.59 5.76 19.47
C ASP A 44 -8.26 5.16 18.22
N LEU A 45 -9.30 5.85 17.76
CA LEU A 45 -10.05 5.44 16.57
C LEU A 45 -9.16 5.38 15.31
N PHE A 46 -8.25 6.33 15.13
CA PHE A 46 -7.41 6.39 13.93
C PHE A 46 -6.35 5.28 13.95
N GLY A 47 -5.71 5.06 15.10
CA GLY A 47 -4.79 3.94 15.29
C GLY A 47 -5.48 2.60 15.08
N TYR A 48 -6.70 2.42 15.59
CA TYR A 48 -7.50 1.22 15.34
C TYR A 48 -7.78 1.01 13.85
N LEU A 49 -8.21 2.05 13.12
CA LEU A 49 -8.55 1.95 11.69
C LEU A 49 -7.33 1.77 10.78
N LEU A 50 -6.18 2.35 11.15
CA LEU A 50 -4.97 2.37 10.33
C LEU A 50 -3.93 1.33 10.77
N HIS A 51 -4.21 0.51 11.79
CA HIS A 51 -3.26 -0.44 12.38
C HIS A 51 -2.64 -1.35 11.32
N GLU A 52 -3.45 -2.09 10.57
CA GLU A 52 -2.96 -3.00 9.54
C GLU A 52 -2.20 -2.28 8.44
N ALA A 53 -2.70 -1.12 8.00
CA ALA A 53 -2.06 -0.31 6.96
C ALA A 53 -0.68 0.21 7.41
N GLY A 54 -0.57 0.65 8.67
CA GLY A 54 0.68 1.09 9.28
C GLY A 54 1.71 -0.04 9.39
N LYS A 55 1.27 -1.24 9.76
CA LYS A 55 2.12 -2.45 9.78
C LYS A 55 2.62 -2.84 8.39
N ALA A 56 1.80 -2.65 7.36
CA ALA A 56 2.17 -2.96 5.98
C ALA A 56 3.05 -1.90 5.31
N ALA A 57 3.01 -0.64 5.75
CA ALA A 57 3.69 0.47 5.09
C ALA A 57 5.18 0.23 4.75
N PRO A 58 6.02 -0.34 5.66
CA PRO A 58 7.40 -0.67 5.32
C PRO A 58 7.51 -1.69 4.17
N TYR A 59 6.69 -2.74 4.19
CA TYR A 59 6.67 -3.78 3.16
C TYR A 59 6.20 -3.28 1.80
N ILE A 60 5.28 -2.31 1.80
CA ILE A 60 4.79 -1.64 0.60
C ILE A 60 5.90 -0.76 0.01
N ARG A 61 6.58 0.03 0.86
CA ARG A 61 7.72 0.87 0.46
C ARG A 61 8.87 0.05 -0.11
N ASP A 62 9.21 -1.07 0.51
CA ASP A 62 10.34 -1.92 0.07
C ASP A 62 10.08 -2.55 -1.31
N ARG A 63 8.81 -2.62 -1.75
CA ARG A 63 8.41 -3.02 -3.11
C ARG A 63 8.38 -1.84 -4.10
N GLY A 64 8.83 -0.66 -3.69
CA GLY A 64 8.90 0.55 -4.51
C GLY A 64 7.56 1.29 -4.67
N TRP A 65 6.53 0.91 -3.91
CA TRP A 65 5.27 1.65 -3.90
C TRP A 65 5.41 2.88 -3.01
N VAL A 66 4.99 4.03 -3.52
CA VAL A 66 5.22 5.34 -2.89
C VAL A 66 3.91 5.86 -2.33
N PHE A 67 3.87 6.16 -1.04
CA PHE A 67 2.67 6.72 -0.40
C PHE A 67 2.25 8.06 -1.04
N ILE A 68 0.94 8.28 -1.18
CA ILE A 68 0.39 9.53 -1.71
C ILE A 68 0.18 10.48 -0.54
N GLU A 69 0.99 11.54 -0.46
CA GLU A 69 0.80 12.58 0.56
C GLU A 69 -0.61 13.18 0.48
N GLY A 70 -1.31 13.20 1.62
CA GLY A 70 -2.68 13.66 1.73
C GLY A 70 -3.77 12.68 1.25
N GLY A 71 -3.43 11.43 0.93
CA GLY A 71 -4.39 10.41 0.48
C GLY A 71 -4.23 9.04 1.15
N GLU A 72 -5.23 8.17 0.98
CA GLU A 72 -5.29 6.81 1.55
C GLU A 72 -4.71 5.73 0.61
N GLY A 73 -3.65 6.04 -0.13
CA GLY A 73 -3.17 5.17 -1.21
C GLY A 73 -1.68 5.28 -1.52
N TYR A 74 -1.24 4.50 -2.50
CA TYR A 74 0.17 4.41 -2.91
C TYR A 74 0.26 4.49 -4.42
N TRP A 75 1.23 5.22 -5.00
CA TRP A 75 1.69 5.12 -6.39
C TRP A 75 2.52 3.85 -6.61
N CYS A 76 2.30 3.10 -7.70
CA CYS A 76 3.15 1.97 -8.04
C CYS A 76 4.51 2.47 -8.56
N PRO A 77 5.57 1.64 -8.57
CA PRO A 77 6.91 2.04 -9.01
C PRO A 77 6.95 2.69 -10.39
N LYS A 78 6.10 2.22 -11.31
CA LYS A 78 5.99 2.76 -12.69
C LYS A 78 5.39 4.16 -12.71
N CYS A 79 4.41 4.43 -11.85
CA CYS A 79 3.68 5.70 -11.82
C CYS A 79 4.29 6.71 -10.84
N SER A 80 5.15 6.27 -9.92
CA SER A 80 5.89 7.13 -8.99
C SER A 80 7.20 7.65 -9.57
N THR A 81 7.73 7.02 -10.62
CA THR A 81 8.97 7.47 -11.28
C THR A 81 8.68 8.65 -12.20
N PRO A 82 9.36 9.82 -12.05
CA PRO A 82 9.24 10.93 -12.98
C PRO A 82 9.66 10.50 -14.40
N ALA A 83 8.98 11.01 -15.44
CA ALA A 83 9.29 10.66 -16.84
C ALA A 83 10.76 10.92 -17.25
N SER A 84 11.46 11.84 -16.58
CA SER A 84 12.89 12.11 -16.78
C SER A 84 13.84 11.04 -16.22
N ARG A 85 13.32 10.11 -15.40
CA ARG A 85 14.05 8.98 -14.79
C ARG A 85 13.51 7.63 -15.23
N ALA A 86 12.44 7.59 -16.02
CA ALA A 86 12.04 6.36 -16.66
C ALA A 86 13.16 5.97 -17.65
N PRO A 87 13.74 4.75 -17.58
CA PRO A 87 14.61 4.28 -18.64
C PRO A 87 13.82 4.42 -19.93
N SER A 88 14.40 5.14 -20.89
CA SER A 88 13.82 5.35 -22.22
C SER A 88 13.33 4.00 -22.71
N ALA A 89 12.00 3.83 -22.75
CA ALA A 89 11.41 2.71 -23.46
C ALA A 89 11.80 2.95 -24.91
N ASP A 90 12.85 2.27 -25.35
CA ASP A 90 13.27 2.24 -26.74
C ASP A 90 12.04 1.91 -27.57
N ARG A 91 11.72 2.84 -28.47
CA ARG A 91 10.81 2.62 -29.57
C ARG A 91 11.35 1.44 -30.37
N LEU A 92 10.63 0.32 -30.36
CA LEU A 92 10.65 -0.69 -31.40
C LEU A 92 9.20 -0.90 -31.86
#